data_AF-A0A6G3WI32-F1
#
_entry.id   AF-A0A6G3WI32-F1
#
_cell.length_a   1.000
_cell.length_b   1.000
_cell.length_c   1.000
_cell.angle_alpha   90.00
_cell.angle_beta   90.00
_cell.angle_gamma   90.00
#
_symmetry.space_group_name_H-M   'P 1'
#
loop_
_entity.id
_entity.type
_entity.pdbx_description
1 polymer ?
#
loop_
_entity_poly.entity_id
_entity_poly.type
_entity_poly.pdbx_seq_one_letter_code
_entity_poly.pdbx_strand_id
1 'polypeptide(L)'
;MNRLTTSQGTFELARFPEHPRDPFRAWDAADEYLLRQLTDPERGPVDLAGTVAVVGDRWGALATALAAHRPVQISDSYLARRATLANLARNGL
;
A
#
# COMPACT_ATOMS: atom_id res chain seq x y z
N MET A 1 -8.04 11.95 -6.24
CA MET A 1 -7.16 11.40 -5.19
C MET A 1 -8.04 10.84 -4.09
N ASN A 2 -7.61 9.77 -3.42
CA ASN A 2 -8.42 9.12 -2.39
C ASN A 2 -7.57 8.79 -1.17
N ARG A 3 -8.19 8.84 0.01
CA ARG A 3 -7.55 8.58 1.31
C ARG A 3 -7.84 7.16 1.79
N LEU A 4 -6.80 6.38 2.01
CA LEU A 4 -6.87 5.05 2.65
C LEU A 4 -6.57 5.20 4.14
N THR A 5 -7.47 4.74 5.01
CA THR A 5 -7.27 4.75 6.47
C THR A 5 -7.21 3.32 7.01
N THR A 6 -6.16 3.01 7.75
CA THR A 6 -5.84 1.67 8.27
C THR A 6 -5.25 1.78 9.68
N SER A 7 -4.97 0.64 10.33
CA SER A 7 -4.28 0.63 11.62
C SER A 7 -2.83 1.13 11.52
N GLN A 8 -2.22 1.08 10.33
CA GLN A 8 -0.88 1.60 10.07
C GLN A 8 -0.84 3.13 9.86
N GLY A 9 -2.01 3.76 9.67
CA GLY A 9 -2.14 5.18 9.46
C GLY A 9 -3.10 5.55 8.33
N THR A 10 -3.03 6.82 7.93
CA THR A 10 -3.84 7.41 6.88
C THR A 10 -2.94 7.86 5.74
N PHE A 11 -3.23 7.39 4.53
CA PHE A 11 -2.39 7.59 3.35
C PHE A 11 -3.19 8.20 2.20
N GLU A 12 -2.65 9.25 1.58
CA GLU A 12 -3.18 9.81 0.34
C GLU A 12 -2.62 9.01 -0.83
N LEU A 13 -3.49 8.33 -1.59
CA LEU A 13 -3.09 7.45 -2.67
C LEU A 13 -3.76 7.83 -4.00
N ALA A 14 -3.00 7.67 -5.08
CA ALA A 14 -3.48 7.86 -6.44
C ALA A 14 -2.98 6.73 -7.36
N ARG A 15 -3.76 6.44 -8.41
CA ARG A 15 -3.33 5.56 -9.49
C ARG A 15 -2.23 6.24 -10.31
N PHE A 16 -1.47 5.45 -11.05
CA PHE A 16 -0.36 5.93 -11.87
C PHE A 16 -0.50 5.42 -13.32
N PRO A 17 -0.27 6.26 -14.34
CA PRO A 17 -0.11 7.72 -14.25
C PRO A 17 -1.36 8.39 -13.65
N GLU A 18 -1.16 9.53 -12.99
CA GLU A 18 -2.28 10.25 -12.37
C GLU A 18 -3.13 10.94 -13.44
N HIS A 19 -4.43 10.67 -13.42
CA HIS A 19 -5.40 11.33 -14.28
C HIS A 19 -6.38 12.17 -13.44
N PRO A 20 -6.56 13.46 -13.75
CA PRO A 20 -7.41 14.35 -12.94
C PRO A 20 -8.87 13.90 -12.78
N ARG A 21 -9.37 13.08 -13.71
CA ARG A 21 -10.75 12.57 -13.73
C ARG A 21 -10.83 11.06 -13.51
N ASP A 22 -9.81 10.44 -12.93
CA ASP A 22 -9.86 9.01 -12.60
C ASP A 22 -10.87 8.77 -11.46
N PRO A 23 -11.97 8.04 -11.71
CA PRO A 23 -12.96 7.77 -10.67
C PRO A 23 -12.50 6.67 -9.71
N PHE A 24 -11.41 5.97 -10.01
CA PHE A 24 -10.98 4.80 -9.26
C PHE A 24 -9.99 5.13 -8.15
N ARG A 25 -10.03 4.29 -7.10
CA ARG A 25 -9.06 4.32 -6.00
C ARG A 25 -7.80 3.55 -6.41
N ALA A 26 -6.69 3.83 -5.73
CA ALA A 26 -5.40 3.18 -5.96
C ALA A 26 -5.25 1.85 -5.20
N TRP A 27 -6.32 1.37 -4.59
CA TRP A 27 -6.38 0.13 -3.82
C TRP A 27 -7.78 -0.47 -3.98
N ASP A 28 -7.92 -1.74 -3.64
CA ASP A 28 -9.19 -2.43 -3.63
C ASP A 28 -9.51 -3.05 -2.25
N ALA A 29 -10.60 -3.82 -2.18
CA ALA A 29 -11.04 -4.44 -0.94
C ALA A 29 -10.07 -5.54 -0.45
N ALA A 30 -9.26 -6.13 -1.33
CA ALA A 30 -8.27 -7.14 -0.94
C ALA A 30 -7.09 -6.50 -0.20
N ASP A 31 -6.65 -5.31 -0.65
CA ASP A 31 -5.62 -4.54 0.06
C ASP A 31 -6.07 -4.18 1.49
N GLU A 32 -7.30 -3.65 1.62
CA GLU A 32 -7.91 -3.31 2.91
C GLU A 32 -8.05 -4.55 3.81
N TYR A 33 -8.50 -5.67 3.22
CA TYR A 33 -8.65 -6.93 3.95
C TYR A 33 -7.31 -7.42 4.50
N LEU A 34 -6.25 -7.41 3.69
CA LEU A 34 -4.92 -7.86 4.08
C LEU A 34 -4.37 -7.01 5.23
N LEU A 35 -4.42 -5.68 5.12
CA LEU A 35 -3.92 -4.79 6.17
C LEU A 35 -4.68 -4.95 7.49
N ARG A 36 -6.00 -5.18 7.42
CA ARG A 36 -6.81 -5.47 8.63
C ARG A 36 -6.39 -6.77 9.29
N GLN A 37 -6.06 -7.82 8.52
CA GLN A 37 -5.65 -9.11 9.07
C GLN A 37 -4.29 -9.05 9.80
N LEU A 38 -3.42 -8.10 9.47
CA LEU A 38 -2.14 -7.93 10.16
C LEU A 38 -2.29 -7.52 11.64
N THR A 39 -3.40 -6.87 11.98
CA THR A 39 -3.67 -6.35 13.33
C THR A 39 -4.96 -6.94 13.94
N ASP A 40 -5.40 -8.11 13.46
CA ASP A 40 -6.63 -8.75 13.92
C ASP A 40 -6.48 -9.25 15.38
N PRO A 41 -7.22 -8.69 16.35
CA PRO A 41 -7.07 -9.05 17.76
C PRO A 41 -7.49 -10.49 18.06
N GLU A 42 -8.41 -11.07 17.28
CA GLU A 42 -8.91 -12.43 17.49
C GLU A 42 -7.88 -13.49 17.06
N ARG A 43 -7.02 -13.14 16.09
CA ARG A 43 -5.96 -14.02 15.56
C ARG A 43 -4.59 -13.73 16.18
N GLY A 44 -4.48 -12.60 16.88
CA GLY A 44 -3.21 -12.01 17.29
C GLY A 44 -2.54 -11.24 16.14
N PRO A 45 -1.82 -10.15 16.45
CA PRO A 45 -1.11 -9.39 15.43
C PRO A 45 -0.02 -10.24 14.77
N VAL A 46 0.14 -10.07 13.46
CA VAL A 46 1.22 -10.72 12.72
C VAL A 46 2.54 -10.04 13.09
N ASP A 47 3.54 -10.84 13.45
CA ASP A 47 4.90 -10.34 13.69
C ASP A 47 5.56 -9.95 12.35
N LEU A 48 5.88 -8.67 12.20
CA LEU A 48 6.52 -8.07 11.04
C LEU A 48 7.98 -7.64 11.32
N ALA A 49 8.63 -8.23 12.34
CA ALA A 49 10.04 -7.96 12.65
C ALA A 49 11.01 -8.52 11.59
N GLY A 50 10.57 -9.50 10.79
CA GLY A 50 11.36 -10.08 9.70
C GLY A 50 11.30 -9.29 8.39
N THR A 51 11.85 -9.87 7.32
CA THR A 51 11.73 -9.30 5.97
C THR A 51 10.29 -9.35 5.49
N VAL A 52 9.67 -8.19 5.31
CA VAL A 52 8.34 -8.06 4.71
C VAL A 52 8.49 -7.99 3.20
N ALA A 53 7.80 -8.88 2.48
CA ALA A 53 7.72 -8.85 1.02
C ALA A 53 6.29 -8.57 0.57
N VAL A 54 6.13 -7.64 -0.37
CA VAL A 54 4.84 -7.28 -0.96
C VAL A 54 4.87 -7.67 -2.44
N VAL A 55 3.96 -8.55 -2.85
CA VAL A 55 3.90 -9.11 -4.20
C VAL A 55 2.66 -8.61 -4.92
N GLY A 56 2.82 -8.14 -6.17
CA GLY A 56 1.67 -7.78 -7.01
C GLY A 56 0.94 -6.49 -6.62
N ASP A 57 1.52 -5.67 -5.75
CA ASP A 57 0.96 -4.39 -5.34
C ASP A 57 1.01 -3.38 -6.50
N ARG A 58 -0.13 -3.28 -7.19
CA ARG A 58 -0.25 -2.64 -8.51
C ARG A 58 -0.05 -1.13 -8.47
N TRP A 59 -0.44 -0.47 -7.38
CA TRP A 59 -0.29 0.98 -7.22
C TRP A 59 0.49 1.38 -5.96
N GLY A 60 1.03 0.43 -5.22
CA GLY A 60 1.87 0.71 -4.05
C GLY A 60 1.07 0.93 -2.76
N ALA A 61 -0.18 0.49 -2.68
CA ALA A 61 -1.02 0.73 -1.50
C ALA A 61 -0.48 -0.01 -0.27
N LEU A 62 -0.17 -1.30 -0.42
CA LEU A 62 0.40 -2.13 0.65
C LEU A 62 1.82 -1.68 0.99
N ALA A 63 2.65 -1.43 -0.03
CA ALA A 63 4.03 -0.98 0.16
C ALA A 63 4.10 0.38 0.88
N THR A 64 3.17 1.30 0.58
CA THR A 64 3.07 2.59 1.27
C THR A 64 2.60 2.41 2.71
N ALA A 65 1.52 1.63 2.92
CA ALA A 65 0.98 1.41 4.27
C ALA A 65 1.97 0.70 5.21
N LEU A 66 2.83 -0.15 4.65
CA LEU A 66 3.85 -0.92 5.40
C LEU A 66 5.24 -0.28 5.34
N ALA A 67 5.38 0.96 4.89
CA ALA A 67 6.69 1.60 4.67
C ALA A 67 7.61 1.61 5.91
N ALA A 68 7.05 1.67 7.13
CA ALA A 68 7.79 1.58 8.38
C ALA A 68 8.60 0.27 8.51
N HIS A 69 8.14 -0.81 7.86
CA HIS A 69 8.80 -2.12 7.82
C HIS A 69 9.76 -2.28 6.63
N ARG A 70 9.94 -1.23 5.81
CA ARG A 70 10.83 -1.22 4.62
C ARG A 70 10.61 -2.44 3.71
N PRO A 71 9.38 -2.65 3.20
CA PRO A 71 9.04 -3.86 2.47
C PRO A 71 9.82 -4.00 1.16
N VAL A 72 10.18 -5.23 0.82
CA VAL A 72 10.68 -5.58 -0.51
C VAL A 72 9.48 -5.71 -1.44
N GLN A 73 9.37 -4.82 -2.43
CA GLN A 73 8.36 -4.94 -3.47
C GLN A 73 8.83 -5.92 -4.56
N ILE A 74 8.06 -6.98 -4.79
CA ILE A 74 8.27 -7.93 -5.88
C ILE A 74 7.21 -7.67 -6.95
N SER A 75 7.66 -7.19 -8.11
CA SER A 75 6.79 -6.88 -9.24
C SER A 75 7.57 -6.98 -10.55
N ASP A 76 6.88 -7.42 -11.61
CA ASP A 76 7.32 -7.38 -13.00
C ASP A 76 6.87 -6.10 -13.73
N SER A 77 6.17 -5.19 -13.03
CA SER A 77 5.59 -3.98 -13.59
C SER A 77 6.40 -2.74 -13.20
N TYR A 78 7.07 -2.14 -14.19
CA TYR A 78 7.72 -0.84 -14.02
C TYR A 78 6.73 0.23 -13.57
N LEU A 79 5.51 0.21 -14.10
CA LEU A 79 4.46 1.17 -13.72
C LEU A 79 4.03 1.00 -12.27
N ALA A 80 3.95 -0.24 -11.75
CA ALA A 80 3.67 -0.47 -10.34
C ALA A 80 4.76 0.12 -9.45
N ARG A 81 6.04 -0.08 -9.80
CA ARG A 81 7.16 0.54 -9.06
C ARG A 81 7.10 2.07 -9.11
N ARG A 82 6.74 2.67 -10.25
CA ARG A 82 6.57 4.12 -10.36
C ARG A 82 5.38 4.64 -9.55
N ALA A 83 4.29 3.87 -9.48
CA ALA A 83 3.13 4.17 -8.64
C ALA A 83 3.51 4.18 -7.16
N THR A 84 4.21 3.14 -6.70
CA THR A 84 4.70 3.04 -5.32
C THR A 84 5.57 4.23 -4.95
N LEU A 85 6.58 4.56 -5.78
CA LEU A 85 7.46 5.71 -5.51
C LEU A 85 6.70 7.04 -5.45
N ALA A 86 5.71 7.23 -6.33
CA ALA A 86 4.88 8.44 -6.31
C ALA A 86 3.99 8.51 -5.06
N ASN A 87 3.43 7.38 -4.62
CA ASN A 87 2.60 7.31 -3.41
C ASN A 87 3.42 7.45 -2.12
N LEU A 88 4.63 6.88 -2.05
CA LEU A 88 5.56 7.10 -0.94
C LEU A 88 5.92 8.59 -0.82
N ALA A 89 6.40 9.21 -1.92
CA ALA A 89 6.75 10.62 -1.95
C ALA A 89 5.55 11.52 -1.57
N ARG A 90 4.33 11.17 -2.00
CA ARG A 90 3.10 11.89 -1.65
C ARG A 90 2.82 11.87 -0.15
N ASN A 91 3.21 10.82 0.54
CA ASN A 91 3.03 10.67 1.99
C ASN A 91 4.30 11.04 2.79
N GLY A 92 5.32 11.59 2.14
CA GLY A 92 6.57 11.99 2.79
C GLY A 92 7.42 10.82 3.29
N LEU A 93 7.30 9.66 2.63
CA LEU A 93 7.97 8.39 2.96
C LEU A 93 9.10 8.06 1.98
#